data_AF-A0A2A2CAE4-F1
#
_entry.id   AF-A0A2A2CAE4-F1
#
_cell.length_a   1.000
_cell.length_b   1.000
_cell.length_c   1.000
_cell.angle_alpha   90.00
_cell.angle_beta   90.00
_cell.angle_gamma   90.00
#
_symmetry.space_group_name_H-M   'P 1'
#
loop_
_entity.id
_entity.type
_entity.pdbx_description
1 polymer ?
#
loop_
_entity_poly.entity_id
_entity_poly.type
_entity_poly.pdbx_seq_one_letter_code
_entity_poly.pdbx_strand_id
1 'polypeptide(L)'
;MMNDEVFSRLIAPVTRGIRLLFGRGVLTGTHDELKMQNVQLTGMDGETFDDVERPQQYGQISVPLPGAETFFACLGGQRDQTVVLVVEDRRSRPTGLTSGDTGVYHHEGHRIRLTRDGRIIVTCKTLEIYADEGVQVDTPEATFTGNVTVDKNLHIKGNLTIDGTGKSQGTFTMSEAVIAGITYSGHVHHDNGEGSKTGAPENG
;
A
#
# COMPACT_ATOMS: atom_id res chain seq x y z
N MET A 1 -47.12 -46.41 11.42
CA MET A 1 -46.25 -45.44 10.72
C MET A 1 -46.41 -44.10 11.42
N MET A 2 -45.31 -43.41 11.70
CA MET A 2 -45.38 -42.08 12.30
C MET A 2 -46.10 -41.14 11.32
N ASN A 3 -47.07 -40.35 11.79
CA ASN A 3 -47.81 -39.40 10.96
C ASN A 3 -46.83 -38.31 10.47
N ASP A 4 -46.74 -38.08 9.17
CA ASP A 4 -45.84 -37.09 8.55
C ASP A 4 -46.03 -35.69 9.13
N GLU A 5 -47.26 -35.36 9.54
CA GLU A 5 -47.59 -34.09 10.17
C GLU A 5 -46.98 -33.96 11.59
N VAL A 6 -46.96 -35.05 12.35
CA VAL A 6 -46.34 -35.10 13.69
C VAL A 6 -44.82 -35.00 13.56
N PHE A 7 -44.24 -35.71 12.59
CA PHE A 7 -42.81 -35.64 12.32
C PHE A 7 -42.37 -34.22 11.92
N SER A 8 -43.11 -33.58 11.00
CA SER A 8 -42.88 -32.20 10.57
C SER A 8 -42.88 -31.21 11.74
N ARG A 9 -43.85 -31.32 12.66
CA ARG A 9 -43.91 -30.47 13.87
C ARG A 9 -42.73 -30.69 14.81
N LEU A 10 -42.25 -31.93 14.95
CA LEU A 10 -41.10 -32.26 15.80
C LEU A 10 -39.78 -31.71 15.22
N ILE A 11 -39.61 -31.73 13.89
CA ILE A 11 -38.38 -31.24 13.24
C ILE A 11 -38.42 -29.74 12.88
N ALA A 12 -39.58 -29.09 12.99
CA ALA A 12 -39.74 -27.69 12.62
C ALA A 12 -38.75 -26.74 13.32
N PRO A 13 -38.48 -26.86 14.64
CA PRO A 13 -37.50 -26.00 15.32
C PRO A 13 -36.09 -26.16 14.76
N VAL A 14 -35.67 -27.40 14.48
CA VAL A 14 -34.35 -27.71 13.90
C VAL A 14 -34.26 -27.17 12.48
N THR A 15 -35.30 -27.40 11.67
CA THR A 15 -35.37 -26.91 10.28
C THR A 15 -35.32 -25.39 10.23
N ARG A 16 -36.02 -24.72 11.14
CA ARG A 16 -35.97 -23.25 11.28
C ARG A 16 -34.58 -22.78 11.69
N GLY A 17 -33.97 -23.40 12.70
CA GLY A 17 -32.62 -23.07 13.15
C GLY A 17 -31.60 -23.17 12.01
N ILE A 18 -31.63 -24.28 11.26
CA ILE A 18 -30.76 -24.49 10.10
C ILE A 18 -30.95 -23.39 9.04
N ARG A 19 -32.20 -22.99 8.77
CA ARG A 19 -32.49 -21.91 7.81
C ARG A 19 -31.98 -20.54 8.24
N LEU A 20 -31.84 -20.31 9.54
CA LEU A 20 -31.37 -19.05 10.10
C LEU A 20 -29.86 -18.97 10.26
N LEU A 21 -29.14 -20.11 10.18
CA LEU A 21 -27.70 -20.17 10.45
C LEU A 21 -26.86 -19.24 9.58
N PHE A 22 -27.23 -19.03 8.32
CA PHE A 22 -26.47 -18.18 7.40
C PHE A 22 -27.39 -17.17 6.73
N GLY A 23 -26.90 -15.94 6.60
CA GLY A 23 -27.61 -14.86 5.95
C GLY A 23 -26.71 -14.04 5.04
N ARG A 24 -27.38 -13.25 4.20
CA ARG A 24 -26.78 -12.19 3.41
C ARG A 24 -27.43 -10.89 3.80
N GLY A 25 -26.66 -9.82 3.79
CA GLY A 25 -27.16 -8.49 4.08
C GLY A 25 -26.37 -7.41 3.38
N VAL A 26 -26.77 -6.18 3.66
CA VAL A 26 -26.08 -4.97 3.23
C VAL A 26 -25.70 -4.21 4.48
N LEU A 27 -24.45 -3.78 4.56
CA LEU A 27 -23.93 -2.98 5.65
C LEU A 27 -24.56 -1.59 5.62
N THR A 28 -25.08 -1.14 6.75
CA THR A 28 -25.70 0.19 6.91
C THR A 28 -24.82 1.13 7.73
N GLY A 29 -23.94 0.60 8.58
CA GLY A 29 -23.02 1.38 9.41
C GLY A 29 -21.89 0.53 9.99
N THR A 30 -20.81 1.19 10.41
CA THR A 30 -19.61 0.57 10.99
C THR A 30 -19.16 1.36 12.22
N HIS A 31 -18.94 0.66 13.33
CA HIS A 31 -18.36 1.19 14.57
C HIS A 31 -16.90 0.71 14.70
N ASP A 32 -15.94 1.58 14.36
CA ASP A 32 -14.50 1.23 14.27
C ASP A 32 -13.66 1.68 15.48
N GLU A 33 -14.29 2.18 16.54
CA GLU A 33 -13.58 2.62 17.77
C GLU A 33 -13.31 1.46 18.75
N LEU A 34 -13.98 0.32 18.56
CA LEU A 34 -13.89 -0.86 19.41
C LEU A 34 -12.71 -1.76 18.99
N LYS A 35 -12.19 -2.56 19.94
CA LYS A 35 -11.11 -3.54 19.65
C LYS A 35 -11.51 -4.59 18.62
N MET A 36 -12.77 -4.99 18.64
CA MET A 36 -13.41 -5.74 17.58
C MET A 36 -14.42 -4.81 16.93
N GLN A 37 -14.34 -4.66 15.61
CA GLN A 37 -15.24 -3.77 14.88
C GLN A 37 -16.66 -4.34 14.93
N ASN A 38 -17.65 -3.50 15.25
CA ASN A 38 -19.05 -3.87 15.19
C ASN A 38 -19.72 -3.16 14.00
N VAL A 39 -20.74 -3.78 13.41
CA VAL A 39 -21.43 -3.26 12.23
C VAL A 39 -22.94 -3.34 12.38
N GLN A 40 -23.62 -2.51 11.61
CA GLN A 40 -25.05 -2.59 11.38
C GLN A 40 -25.31 -3.15 10.00
N LEU A 41 -26.30 -4.02 9.88
CA LEU A 41 -26.66 -4.61 8.60
C LEU A 41 -28.17 -4.80 8.46
N THR A 42 -28.65 -4.64 7.22
CA THR A 42 -30.00 -5.03 6.82
C THR A 42 -29.91 -6.38 6.11
N GLY A 43 -30.52 -7.41 6.70
CA GLY A 43 -30.71 -8.72 6.10
C GLY A 43 -31.84 -8.77 5.08
N MET A 44 -32.23 -10.00 4.71
CA MET A 44 -33.40 -10.22 3.84
C MET A 44 -34.70 -9.80 4.53
N ASP A 45 -35.71 -9.46 3.74
CA ASP A 45 -37.03 -8.99 4.20
C ASP A 45 -36.98 -7.79 5.16
N GLY A 46 -35.91 -6.98 5.09
CA GLY A 46 -35.77 -5.75 5.87
C GLY A 46 -35.39 -5.95 7.35
N GLU A 47 -34.99 -7.17 7.74
CA GLU A 47 -34.48 -7.44 9.08
C GLU A 47 -33.25 -6.59 9.38
N THR A 48 -33.24 -5.90 10.51
CA THR A 48 -32.11 -5.07 10.94
C THR A 48 -31.36 -5.74 12.07
N PHE A 49 -30.04 -5.78 11.95
CA PHE A 49 -29.15 -6.22 13.01
C PHE A 49 -28.26 -5.06 13.41
N ASP A 50 -28.18 -4.85 14.72
CA ASP A 50 -27.34 -3.82 15.32
C ASP A 50 -26.24 -4.49 16.14
N ASP A 51 -25.14 -3.77 16.33
CA ASP A 51 -24.00 -4.19 17.15
C ASP A 51 -23.43 -5.59 16.79
N VAL A 52 -23.41 -5.93 15.50
CA VAL A 52 -22.96 -7.23 15.02
C VAL A 52 -21.44 -7.26 14.95
N GLU A 53 -20.81 -8.25 15.59
CA GLU A 53 -19.36 -8.42 15.57
C GLU A 53 -18.87 -8.69 14.13
N ARG A 54 -17.86 -7.92 13.69
CA ARG A 54 -17.11 -8.12 12.45
C ARG A 54 -15.65 -8.42 12.77
N PRO A 55 -15.30 -9.70 13.00
CA PRO A 55 -13.90 -10.10 13.09
C PRO A 55 -13.16 -9.81 11.78
N GLN A 56 -11.96 -9.24 11.88
CA GLN A 56 -11.06 -8.99 10.75
C GLN A 56 -9.93 -10.03 10.74
N GLN A 57 -9.39 -10.33 9.56
CA GLN A 57 -8.20 -11.18 9.46
C GLN A 57 -7.00 -10.47 10.10
N TYR A 58 -6.17 -11.23 10.83
CA TYR A 58 -4.96 -10.67 11.44
C TYR A 58 -4.04 -10.06 10.37
N GLY A 59 -3.50 -8.87 10.67
CA GLY A 59 -2.68 -8.10 9.72
C GLY A 59 -3.48 -7.34 8.67
N GLN A 60 -4.81 -7.41 8.68
CA GLN A 60 -5.69 -6.59 7.86
C GLN A 60 -6.43 -5.56 8.71
N ILE A 61 -6.52 -4.34 8.20
CA ILE A 61 -7.33 -3.26 8.75
C ILE A 61 -8.22 -2.72 7.63
N SER A 62 -9.51 -2.59 7.88
CA SER A 62 -10.47 -2.13 6.89
C SER A 62 -11.75 -1.60 7.53
N VAL A 63 -12.24 -0.47 7.01
CA VAL A 63 -13.53 0.12 7.37
C VAL A 63 -14.41 0.12 6.12
N PRO A 64 -15.32 -0.85 5.97
CA PRO A 64 -16.18 -0.92 4.80
C PRO A 64 -17.19 0.23 4.77
N LEU A 65 -17.49 0.71 3.57
CA LEU A 65 -18.51 1.75 3.35
C LEU A 65 -19.92 1.16 3.48
N PRO A 66 -20.90 1.96 3.95
CA PRO A 66 -22.31 1.61 3.81
C PRO A 66 -22.68 1.23 2.37
N GLY A 67 -23.52 0.22 2.23
CA GLY A 67 -23.86 -0.40 0.96
C GLY A 67 -22.99 -1.60 0.57
N ALA A 68 -21.92 -1.92 1.32
CA ALA A 68 -21.14 -3.13 1.12
C ALA A 68 -21.99 -4.38 1.42
N GLU A 69 -21.77 -5.45 0.66
CA GLU A 69 -22.43 -6.73 0.89
C GLU A 69 -21.79 -7.50 2.02
N THR A 70 -22.62 -8.17 2.83
CA THR A 70 -22.15 -9.01 3.92
C THR A 70 -22.70 -10.43 3.80
N PHE A 71 -21.90 -11.39 4.25
CA PHE A 71 -22.36 -12.72 4.63
C PHE A 71 -22.13 -12.88 6.12
N PHE A 72 -23.14 -13.37 6.83
CA PHE A 72 -23.09 -13.51 8.28
C PHE A 72 -23.61 -14.88 8.71
N ALA A 73 -23.20 -15.30 9.90
CA ALA A 73 -23.72 -16.47 10.58
C ALA A 73 -24.47 -16.08 11.84
N CYS A 74 -25.55 -16.79 12.13
CA CYS A 74 -26.31 -16.70 13.38
C CYS A 74 -26.00 -17.93 14.22
N LEU A 75 -25.19 -17.79 15.26
CA LEU A 75 -24.75 -18.90 16.10
C LEU A 75 -25.96 -19.58 16.76
N GLY A 76 -26.01 -20.91 16.69
CA GLY A 76 -27.17 -21.69 17.16
C GLY A 76 -28.48 -21.41 16.43
N GLY A 77 -28.46 -20.70 15.29
CA GLY A 77 -29.65 -20.24 14.58
C GLY A 77 -30.38 -19.08 15.28
N GLN A 78 -29.70 -18.37 16.18
CA GLN A 78 -30.26 -17.25 16.94
C GLN A 78 -29.79 -15.92 16.35
N ARG A 79 -30.73 -15.04 15.99
CA ARG A 79 -30.45 -13.78 15.28
C ARG A 79 -29.76 -12.72 16.14
N ASP A 80 -29.89 -12.83 17.46
CA ASP A 80 -29.17 -12.04 18.46
C ASP A 80 -27.70 -12.44 18.59
N GLN A 81 -27.31 -13.64 18.15
CA GLN A 81 -25.92 -14.12 18.13
C GLN A 81 -25.36 -14.11 16.71
N THR A 82 -25.42 -12.95 16.06
CA THR A 82 -24.95 -12.80 14.68
C THR A 82 -23.49 -12.36 14.64
N VAL A 83 -22.71 -12.93 13.71
CA VAL A 83 -21.34 -12.55 13.42
C VAL A 83 -21.12 -12.42 11.91
N VAL A 84 -20.45 -11.37 11.48
CA VAL A 84 -20.09 -11.18 10.07
C VAL A 84 -18.90 -12.05 9.71
N LEU A 85 -19.03 -12.80 8.62
CA LEU A 85 -17.97 -13.68 8.11
C LEU A 85 -17.18 -13.03 6.99
N VAL A 86 -17.87 -12.32 6.10
CA VAL A 86 -17.28 -11.67 4.92
C VAL A 86 -17.98 -10.35 4.68
N VAL A 87 -17.21 -9.33 4.35
CA VAL A 87 -17.69 -8.06 3.81
C VAL A 87 -16.99 -7.83 2.48
N GLU A 88 -17.76 -7.52 1.45
CA GLU A 88 -17.25 -7.19 0.13
C GLU A 88 -17.98 -5.97 -0.43
N ASP A 89 -17.25 -5.10 -1.14
CA ASP A 89 -17.85 -3.96 -1.83
C ASP A 89 -17.60 -4.08 -3.34
N ARG A 90 -18.62 -4.59 -4.05
CA ARG A 90 -18.52 -4.79 -5.50
C ARG A 90 -18.30 -3.50 -6.29
N ARG A 91 -18.62 -2.33 -5.73
CA ARG A 91 -18.45 -1.03 -6.39
C ARG A 91 -16.97 -0.71 -6.59
N SER A 92 -16.13 -1.23 -5.71
CA SER A 92 -14.71 -0.93 -5.63
C SER A 92 -13.81 -2.08 -6.03
N ARG A 93 -14.35 -3.30 -6.11
CA ARG A 93 -13.60 -4.51 -6.45
C ARG A 93 -12.90 -4.37 -7.82
N PRO A 94 -11.57 -4.51 -7.89
CA PRO A 94 -10.86 -4.59 -9.17
C PRO A 94 -11.30 -5.82 -9.97
N THR A 95 -11.54 -5.65 -11.27
CA THR A 95 -11.94 -6.72 -12.20
C THR A 95 -10.93 -6.87 -13.35
N GLY A 96 -11.03 -7.96 -14.12
CA GLY A 96 -10.17 -8.20 -15.29
C GLY A 96 -8.70 -8.47 -14.97
N LEU A 97 -8.40 -8.98 -13.76
CA LEU A 97 -7.04 -9.32 -13.36
C LEU A 97 -6.60 -10.68 -13.94
N THR A 98 -5.29 -10.85 -14.10
CA THR A 98 -4.71 -12.13 -14.52
C THR A 98 -4.91 -13.17 -13.42
N SER A 99 -5.22 -14.41 -13.79
CA SER A 99 -5.33 -15.50 -12.82
C SER A 99 -4.03 -15.66 -12.02
N GLY A 100 -4.15 -15.75 -10.69
CA GLY A 100 -3.02 -15.82 -9.77
C GLY A 100 -2.56 -14.47 -9.21
N ASP A 101 -2.95 -13.33 -9.81
CA ASP A 101 -2.68 -12.01 -9.24
C ASP A 101 -3.45 -11.84 -7.91
N THR A 102 -2.80 -11.21 -6.94
CA THR A 102 -3.40 -10.90 -5.63
C THR A 102 -2.98 -9.51 -5.17
N GLY A 103 -3.64 -8.97 -4.14
CA GLY A 103 -3.30 -7.66 -3.61
C GLY A 103 -4.35 -7.07 -2.69
N VAL A 104 -4.08 -5.83 -2.28
CA VAL A 104 -4.99 -5.00 -1.50
C VAL A 104 -5.35 -3.75 -2.32
N TYR A 105 -6.58 -3.26 -2.17
CA TYR A 105 -7.08 -2.11 -2.91
C TYR A 105 -7.92 -1.21 -2.01
N HIS A 106 -7.99 0.06 -2.41
CA HIS A 106 -8.85 1.06 -1.81
C HIS A 106 -10.01 1.38 -2.73
N HIS A 107 -11.12 1.89 -2.15
CA HIS A 107 -12.33 2.21 -2.90
C HIS A 107 -12.13 3.29 -3.98
N GLU A 108 -11.14 4.16 -3.80
CA GLU A 108 -10.74 5.20 -4.77
C GLU A 108 -9.80 4.68 -5.88
N GLY A 109 -9.49 3.37 -5.92
CA GLY A 109 -8.78 2.72 -7.01
C GLY A 109 -7.26 2.61 -6.86
N HIS A 110 -6.66 3.15 -5.80
CA HIS A 110 -5.25 2.88 -5.48
C HIS A 110 -5.09 1.49 -4.86
N ARG A 111 -3.91 0.86 -5.07
CA ARG A 111 -3.71 -0.56 -4.76
C ARG A 111 -2.25 -0.98 -4.71
N ILE A 112 -2.00 -2.09 -4.03
CA ILE A 112 -0.75 -2.86 -4.09
C ILE A 112 -1.08 -4.22 -4.69
N ARG A 113 -0.40 -4.59 -5.77
CA ARG A 113 -0.61 -5.87 -6.47
C ARG A 113 0.66 -6.71 -6.49
N LEU A 114 0.52 -7.99 -6.18
CA LEU A 114 1.49 -9.04 -6.45
C LEU A 114 1.08 -9.74 -7.74
N THR A 115 1.95 -9.73 -8.74
CA THR A 115 1.68 -10.32 -10.06
C THR A 115 2.70 -11.38 -10.42
N ARG A 116 2.50 -12.06 -11.55
CA ARG A 116 3.50 -12.97 -12.15
C ARG A 116 4.89 -12.33 -12.24
N ASP A 117 5.90 -13.19 -12.36
CA ASP A 117 7.32 -12.84 -12.50
C ASP A 117 7.90 -12.08 -11.29
N GLY A 118 7.33 -12.31 -10.10
CA GLY A 118 7.85 -11.75 -8.84
C GLY A 118 7.66 -10.23 -8.71
N ARG A 119 6.69 -9.66 -9.42
CA ARG A 119 6.49 -8.21 -9.48
C ARG A 119 5.51 -7.72 -8.43
N ILE A 120 5.89 -6.63 -7.76
CA ILE A 120 5.01 -5.84 -6.91
C ILE A 120 4.74 -4.50 -7.62
N ILE A 121 3.47 -4.13 -7.74
CA ILE A 121 3.04 -2.87 -8.36
C ILE A 121 2.25 -2.07 -7.32
N VAL A 122 2.79 -0.93 -6.93
CA VAL A 122 2.11 0.07 -6.10
C VAL A 122 1.53 1.14 -7.03
N THR A 123 0.22 1.35 -6.98
CA THR A 123 -0.49 2.38 -7.77
C THR A 123 -1.19 3.32 -6.80
N CYS A 124 -0.77 4.58 -6.74
CA CYS A 124 -1.30 5.59 -5.84
C CYS A 124 -1.07 7.02 -6.38
N LYS A 125 -1.71 8.02 -5.77
CA LYS A 125 -1.45 9.44 -6.06
C LYS A 125 -0.19 9.95 -5.35
N THR A 126 -0.04 9.58 -4.08
CA THR A 126 1.10 9.92 -3.22
C THR A 126 1.57 8.64 -2.54
N LEU A 127 2.89 8.43 -2.44
CA LEU A 127 3.51 7.34 -1.69
C LEU A 127 4.39 7.95 -0.60
N GLU A 128 4.07 7.67 0.65
CA GLU A 128 4.84 8.11 1.82
C GLU A 128 5.44 6.90 2.52
N ILE A 129 6.72 6.98 2.90
CA ILE A 129 7.44 5.91 3.58
C ILE A 129 8.05 6.49 4.86
N TYR A 130 7.55 6.03 6.00
CA TYR A 130 8.04 6.41 7.32
C TYR A 130 8.74 5.20 7.94
N ALA A 131 10.03 5.33 8.20
CA ALA A 131 10.85 4.30 8.81
C ALA A 131 11.80 4.92 9.84
N ASP A 132 11.81 4.38 11.07
CA ASP A 132 12.56 4.95 12.19
C ASP A 132 14.07 4.67 12.11
N GLU A 133 14.45 3.53 11.53
CA GLU A 133 15.86 3.11 11.43
C GLU A 133 16.47 3.42 10.06
N GLY A 134 15.76 3.09 8.99
CA GLY A 134 16.24 3.35 7.63
C GLY A 134 15.43 2.63 6.54
N VAL A 135 15.73 2.98 5.29
CA VAL A 135 15.20 2.33 4.09
C VAL A 135 16.38 1.82 3.28
N GLN A 136 16.42 0.50 3.02
CA GLN A 136 17.43 -0.12 2.17
C GLN A 136 16.82 -0.58 0.85
N VAL A 137 17.43 -0.18 -0.27
CA VAL A 137 17.04 -0.60 -1.62
C VAL A 137 18.22 -1.36 -2.23
N ASP A 138 18.19 -2.69 -2.11
CA ASP A 138 19.23 -3.58 -2.64
C ASP A 138 18.77 -4.14 -4.00
N THR A 139 19.27 -3.51 -5.07
CA THR A 139 18.92 -3.81 -6.47
C THR A 139 20.12 -3.44 -7.35
N PRO A 140 20.34 -4.15 -8.48
CA PRO A 140 21.36 -3.76 -9.45
C PRO A 140 21.17 -2.34 -10.01
N GLU A 141 19.93 -1.88 -10.13
CA GLU A 141 19.60 -0.56 -10.67
C GLU A 141 18.33 0.02 -10.01
N ALA A 142 18.35 1.32 -9.72
CA ALA A 142 17.20 2.09 -9.28
C ALA A 142 17.04 3.35 -10.15
N THR A 143 15.86 3.53 -10.73
CA THR A 143 15.56 4.64 -11.66
C THR A 143 14.50 5.57 -11.08
N PHE A 144 14.77 6.87 -11.09
CA PHE A 144 13.82 7.92 -10.73
C PHE A 144 13.60 8.81 -11.96
N THR A 145 12.37 8.80 -12.51
CA THR A 145 12.04 9.54 -13.74
C THR A 145 11.68 11.00 -13.50
N GLY A 146 11.46 11.37 -12.24
CA GLY A 146 11.17 12.74 -11.80
C GLY A 146 12.33 13.33 -11.01
N ASN A 147 12.07 14.47 -10.37
CA ASN A 147 13.04 15.11 -9.49
C ASN A 147 13.28 14.29 -8.22
N VAL A 148 14.52 14.29 -7.75
CA VAL A 148 14.91 13.71 -6.46
C VAL A 148 15.48 14.83 -5.59
N THR A 149 14.89 15.02 -4.40
CA THR A 149 15.40 15.94 -3.38
C THR A 149 16.00 15.14 -2.24
N VAL A 150 17.22 15.50 -1.83
CA VAL A 150 17.89 14.93 -0.66
C VAL A 150 18.17 16.07 0.31
N ASP A 151 17.41 16.13 1.41
CA ASP A 151 17.50 17.25 2.38
C ASP A 151 18.79 17.23 3.22
N LYS A 152 19.46 16.08 3.26
CA LYS A 152 20.69 15.84 4.01
C LYS A 152 21.83 15.52 3.05
N ASN A 153 22.63 14.53 3.38
CA ASN A 153 23.83 14.18 2.63
C ASN A 153 23.51 13.11 1.59
N LEU A 154 24.07 13.26 0.40
CA LEU A 154 24.17 12.21 -0.61
C LEU A 154 25.59 11.65 -0.59
N HIS A 155 25.76 10.39 -0.21
CA HIS A 155 27.06 9.71 -0.21
C HIS A 155 27.12 8.69 -1.35
N ILE A 156 28.03 8.92 -2.31
CA ILE A 156 28.21 8.06 -3.49
C ILE A 156 29.60 7.43 -3.41
N LYS A 157 29.66 6.10 -3.33
CA LYS A 157 30.93 5.36 -3.34
C LYS A 157 31.51 5.17 -4.74
N GLY A 158 30.65 5.17 -5.76
CA GLY A 158 31.02 5.07 -7.17
C GLY A 158 31.22 6.45 -7.80
N ASN A 159 30.94 6.54 -9.10
CA ASN A 159 31.03 7.78 -9.85
C ASN A 159 29.71 8.56 -9.81
N LEU A 160 29.80 9.89 -9.88
CA LEU A 160 28.67 10.78 -10.12
C LEU A 160 28.79 11.35 -11.54
N THR A 161 27.76 11.15 -12.36
CA THR A 161 27.62 11.74 -13.69
C THR A 161 26.46 12.72 -13.68
N ILE A 162 26.65 13.90 -14.27
CA ILE A 162 25.63 14.94 -14.42
C ILE A 162 25.64 15.37 -15.89
N ASP A 163 24.63 14.96 -16.65
CA ASP A 163 24.49 15.36 -18.07
C ASP A 163 24.04 16.83 -18.22
N GLY A 164 23.37 17.36 -17.19
CA GLY A 164 22.92 18.74 -17.12
C GLY A 164 23.94 19.67 -16.44
N THR A 165 23.45 20.68 -15.74
CA THR A 165 24.28 21.62 -14.98
C THR A 165 24.25 21.30 -13.48
N GLY A 166 25.40 21.48 -12.82
CA GLY A 166 25.53 21.40 -11.36
C GLY A 166 25.74 22.79 -10.76
N LYS A 167 25.15 23.04 -9.58
CA LYS A 167 25.41 24.24 -8.77
C LYS A 167 25.73 23.82 -7.35
N SER A 168 26.89 24.26 -6.85
CA SER A 168 27.26 24.11 -5.43
C SER A 168 27.40 25.50 -4.81
N GLN A 169 26.88 25.67 -3.60
CA GLN A 169 27.17 26.83 -2.74
C GLN A 169 28.37 26.57 -1.82
N GLY A 170 28.69 25.29 -1.59
CA GLY A 170 29.82 24.86 -0.78
C GLY A 170 31.05 24.54 -1.62
N THR A 171 32.11 24.11 -0.95
CA THR A 171 33.36 23.71 -1.59
C THR A 171 33.30 22.28 -2.12
N PHE A 172 34.00 22.04 -3.22
CA PHE A 172 34.39 20.69 -3.60
C PHE A 172 35.82 20.44 -3.15
N THR A 173 36.06 19.31 -2.50
CA THR A 173 37.41 18.81 -2.23
C THR A 173 37.61 17.57 -3.08
N MET A 174 38.59 17.60 -3.97
CA MET A 174 38.92 16.51 -4.88
C MET A 174 40.43 16.49 -5.11
N SER A 175 40.98 15.31 -5.45
CA SER A 175 42.41 15.17 -5.75
C SER A 175 42.80 15.75 -7.10
N GLU A 176 41.87 15.85 -8.04
CA GLU A 176 42.10 16.38 -9.38
C GLU A 176 40.78 16.86 -10.00
N ALA A 177 40.84 17.88 -10.85
CA ALA A 177 39.71 18.33 -11.65
C ALA A 177 40.12 18.49 -13.11
N VAL A 178 39.28 18.03 -14.04
CA VAL A 178 39.45 18.32 -15.48
C VAL A 178 38.29 19.18 -15.94
N ILE A 179 38.56 20.42 -16.32
CA ILE A 179 37.56 21.39 -16.75
C ILE A 179 37.83 21.75 -18.21
N ALA A 180 36.89 21.46 -19.10
CA ALA A 180 37.04 21.66 -20.55
C ALA A 180 38.34 21.05 -21.11
N GLY A 181 38.75 19.89 -20.60
CA GLY A 181 39.98 19.19 -20.99
C GLY A 181 41.27 19.70 -20.33
N ILE A 182 41.20 20.73 -19.48
CA ILE A 182 42.35 21.27 -18.75
C ILE A 182 42.41 20.60 -17.37
N THR A 183 43.53 19.95 -17.08
CA THR A 183 43.80 19.33 -15.77
C THR A 183 44.23 20.41 -14.78
N TYR A 184 43.60 20.45 -13.62
CA TYR A 184 43.82 21.49 -12.61
C TYR A 184 45.25 21.45 -12.06
N SER A 185 45.79 20.30 -11.66
CA SER A 185 47.15 20.23 -11.11
C SER A 185 48.26 20.71 -12.08
N GLY A 186 47.99 20.70 -13.38
CA GLY A 186 48.95 21.09 -14.43
C GLY A 186 48.57 22.34 -15.23
N HIS A 187 47.52 23.07 -14.84
CA HIS A 187 47.10 24.25 -15.60
C HIS A 187 48.10 25.39 -15.44
N VAL A 188 48.22 26.23 -16.47
CA VAL A 188 49.12 27.40 -16.48
C VAL A 188 48.39 28.58 -17.11
N HIS A 189 48.73 29.79 -16.69
CA HIS A 189 48.19 31.03 -17.26
C HIS A 189 49.24 31.75 -18.11
N HIS A 190 48.80 32.68 -18.95
CA HIS A 190 49.72 33.61 -19.62
C HIS A 190 50.14 34.69 -18.63
N ASP A 191 51.44 35.02 -18.61
CA ASP A 191 51.97 36.11 -17.79
C ASP A 191 51.72 37.47 -18.48
N ASN A 192 51.70 38.54 -17.69
CA ASN A 192 51.45 39.92 -18.15
C ASN A 192 52.66 40.53 -18.89
N GLY A 193 53.81 39.85 -18.95
CA GLY A 193 55.03 40.26 -19.66
C GLY A 193 55.50 39.23 -20.70
N GLU A 194 56.02 39.72 -21.83
CA GLU A 194 56.75 39.02 -22.91
C GLU A 194 56.44 37.52 -23.19
N GLY A 195 55.15 37.14 -23.22
CA GLY A 195 54.71 35.88 -23.83
C GLY A 195 55.08 34.59 -23.09
N SER A 196 55.59 34.66 -21.86
CA SER A 196 55.83 33.47 -21.02
C SER A 196 54.56 32.97 -20.33
N LYS A 197 54.55 31.68 -19.97
CA LYS A 197 53.50 31.07 -19.12
C LYS A 197 53.93 31.09 -17.65
N THR A 198 52.96 31.10 -16.74
CA THR A 198 53.20 30.88 -15.30
C THR A 198 53.72 29.46 -15.05
N GLY A 199 54.23 29.22 -13.83
CA GLY A 199 54.35 27.85 -13.30
C GLY A 199 52.97 27.22 -13.06
N ALA A 200 52.96 25.90 -12.81
CA ALA A 200 51.77 25.18 -12.37
C ALA A 200 51.36 25.61 -10.94
N PRO A 201 50.11 25.37 -10.50
CA PRO A 201 49.68 25.62 -9.14
C PRO A 201 50.61 24.93 -8.13
N GLU A 202 50.99 25.65 -7.08
CA GLU A 202 51.68 25.06 -5.95
C GLU A 202 50.67 24.29 -5.10
N ASN A 203 50.97 23.03 -4.78
CA ASN A 203 50.17 22.26 -3.84
C ASN A 203 50.42 22.82 -2.43
N GLY A 204 49.37 23.39 -1.82
CA GLY A 204 49.36 23.78 -0.41
C GLY A 204 49.20 22.59 0.53
#